data_AF-A0A383A333-F1
#
_entry.id   AF-A0A383A333-F1
#
_cell.length_a   1.000
_cell.length_b   1.000
_cell.length_c   1.000
_cell.angle_alpha   90.00
_cell.angle_beta   90.00
_cell.angle_gamma   90.00
#
_symmetry.space_group_name_H-M   'P 1'
#
loop_
_entity.id
_entity.type
_entity.pdbx_description
1 polymer ?
#
loop_
_entity_poly.entity_id
_entity_poly.type
_entity_poly.pdbx_seq_one_letter_code
_entity_poly.pdbx_strand_id
1 'polypeptide(L)'
;VIKPYGFSLWENLRDALDRMIKETGHVNAYFPLFIPKSFLAQEADHVEGFAKECAVVTHSRLIEGEKGLIVDPESKLEEEIIVRPTSETVIWSMYKKWIQSYRDLPLLINQWANVVRWEMRTRLFLRTTEFLWQEGHTAHATEEEAEKEALLILSLYKKLAEEYLAIPVLTGLKSDAEKFAGAERTYCIEAMMGDKRALQAGTSHNLGQNFAKAFGVTYQTEDNREEYVYATSWGVSTRLVGAVIMTHGDDKGL
;
A
#
# COMPACT_ATOMS: atom_id res chain seq x y z
N VAL A 1 -4.24 18.61 -6.05
CA VAL A 1 -2.93 19.16 -6.52
C VAL A 1 -2.07 19.48 -5.33
N ILE A 2 -0.86 18.91 -5.26
CA ILE A 2 0.15 19.25 -4.26
C ILE A 2 1.08 20.30 -4.90
N LYS A 3 1.14 21.51 -4.34
CA LYS A 3 2.00 22.59 -4.85
C LYS A 3 3.49 22.28 -4.57
N PRO A 4 4.45 22.91 -5.28
CA PRO A 4 5.88 22.61 -5.14
C PRO A 4 6.39 22.55 -3.70
N TYR A 5 6.00 23.50 -2.85
CA TYR A 5 6.41 23.51 -1.43
C TYR A 5 5.87 22.31 -0.62
N GLY A 6 4.64 21.87 -0.87
CA GLY A 6 4.12 20.65 -0.22
C GLY A 6 4.70 19.38 -0.84
N PHE A 7 5.04 19.42 -2.12
CA PHE A 7 5.63 18.28 -2.81
C PHE A 7 7.09 18.06 -2.38
N SER A 8 7.86 19.12 -2.12
CA SER A 8 9.22 18.99 -1.59
C SER A 8 9.26 18.34 -0.20
N LEU A 9 8.24 18.55 0.64
CA LEU A 9 8.10 17.80 1.91
C LEU A 9 7.92 16.30 1.65
N TRP A 10 7.11 15.94 0.67
CA TRP A 10 6.92 14.54 0.27
C TRP A 10 8.19 13.93 -0.33
N GLU A 11 8.92 14.67 -1.17
CA GLU A 11 10.18 14.20 -1.75
C GLU A 11 11.24 13.93 -0.68
N ASN A 12 11.41 14.83 0.29
CA ASN A 12 12.36 14.64 1.39
C ASN A 12 12.02 13.40 2.23
N LEU A 13 10.74 13.20 2.55
CA LEU A 13 10.27 12.02 3.26
C LEU A 13 10.50 10.75 2.44
N ARG A 14 10.09 10.77 1.16
CA ARG A 14 10.26 9.66 0.22
C ARG A 14 11.72 9.25 0.12
N ASP A 15 12.62 10.20 -0.10
CA ASP A 15 14.03 9.91 -0.35
C ASP A 15 14.75 9.39 0.91
N ALA A 16 14.32 9.84 2.09
CA ALA A 16 14.80 9.29 3.36
C ALA A 16 14.33 7.84 3.54
N LEU A 17 13.04 7.56 3.35
CA LEU A 17 12.46 6.24 3.52
C LEU A 17 12.97 5.24 2.46
N ASP A 18 13.06 5.66 1.20
CA ASP A 18 13.55 4.83 0.09
C ASP A 18 14.99 4.37 0.33
N ARG A 19 15.83 5.24 0.93
CA ARG A 19 17.18 4.88 1.34
C ARG A 19 17.18 3.83 2.44
N MET A 20 16.39 4.02 3.50
CA MET A 20 16.28 3.05 4.60
C MET A 20 15.80 1.68 4.10
N ILE A 21 14.81 1.66 3.22
CA ILE A 21 14.27 0.43 2.61
C ILE A 21 15.34 -0.27 1.77
N LYS A 22 16.10 0.47 0.95
CA LYS A 22 17.18 -0.12 0.12
C LYS A 22 18.34 -0.65 0.94
N GLU A 23 18.65 -0.03 2.08
CA GLU A 23 19.67 -0.52 3.01
C GLU A 23 19.33 -1.91 3.60
N THR A 24 18.05 -2.32 3.57
CA THR A 24 17.60 -3.64 4.03
C THR A 24 17.46 -4.67 2.90
N GLY A 25 17.93 -4.36 1.69
CA GLY A 25 17.95 -5.29 0.55
C GLY A 25 16.71 -5.25 -0.34
N HIS A 26 15.74 -4.38 -0.04
CA HIS A 26 14.57 -4.19 -0.89
C HIS A 26 14.92 -3.50 -2.21
N VAL A 27 14.17 -3.82 -3.25
CA VAL A 27 14.29 -3.19 -4.57
C VAL A 27 12.97 -2.59 -5.02
N ASN A 28 13.06 -1.47 -5.75
CA ASN A 28 11.88 -0.82 -6.29
C ASN A 28 11.40 -1.52 -7.57
N ALA A 29 10.10 -1.71 -7.70
CA ALA A 29 9.44 -2.09 -8.94
C ALA A 29 8.25 -1.16 -9.22
N TYR A 30 7.67 -1.30 -10.41
CA TYR A 30 6.44 -0.59 -10.78
C TYR A 30 5.46 -1.55 -11.44
N PHE A 31 4.27 -1.62 -10.85
CA PHE A 31 3.12 -2.36 -11.35
C PHE A 31 2.10 -1.39 -11.94
N PRO A 32 1.31 -1.83 -12.95
CA PRO A 32 0.31 -0.99 -13.58
C PRO A 32 -0.72 -0.40 -12.61
N LEU A 33 -1.20 0.81 -12.94
CA LEU A 33 -2.30 1.48 -12.24
C LEU A 33 -3.63 0.73 -12.38
N PHE A 34 -3.83 0.09 -13.53
CA PHE A 34 -5.07 -0.51 -13.97
C PHE A 34 -5.08 -2.00 -13.66
N ILE A 35 -6.09 -2.41 -12.90
CA ILE A 35 -6.32 -3.78 -12.45
C ILE A 35 -7.57 -4.32 -13.16
N PRO A 36 -7.51 -5.44 -13.89
CA PRO A 36 -8.72 -6.09 -14.41
C PRO A 36 -9.69 -6.41 -13.27
N LYS A 37 -10.99 -6.15 -13.45
CA LYS A 37 -12.00 -6.44 -12.42
C LYS A 37 -11.98 -7.91 -11.96
N SER A 38 -11.67 -8.84 -12.86
CA SER A 38 -11.50 -10.27 -12.56
C SER A 38 -10.39 -10.54 -11.54
N PHE A 39 -9.30 -9.76 -11.53
CA PHE A 39 -8.21 -9.91 -10.57
C PHE A 39 -8.65 -9.46 -9.18
N LEU A 40 -9.43 -8.38 -9.09
CA LEU A 40 -9.97 -7.91 -7.83
C LEU A 40 -11.05 -8.85 -7.28
N ALA A 41 -11.82 -9.51 -8.16
CA ALA A 41 -12.83 -10.49 -7.74
C ALA A 41 -12.21 -11.71 -7.03
N GLN A 42 -11.02 -12.17 -7.45
CA GLN A 42 -10.30 -13.26 -6.78
C GLN A 42 -9.93 -12.93 -5.32
N GLU A 43 -9.67 -11.64 -5.05
CA GLU A 43 -9.42 -11.13 -3.69
C GLU A 43 -10.72 -10.96 -2.90
N ALA A 44 -11.79 -10.49 -3.53
CA ALA A 44 -13.07 -10.22 -2.87
C ALA A 44 -13.72 -11.48 -2.25
N ASP A 45 -13.45 -12.66 -2.80
CA ASP A 45 -13.85 -13.95 -2.21
C ASP A 45 -13.15 -14.24 -0.86
N HIS A 46 -12.07 -13.51 -0.54
CA HIS A 46 -11.20 -13.74 0.63
C HIS A 46 -11.07 -12.51 1.55
N VAL A 47 -11.38 -11.30 1.08
CA VAL A 47 -11.16 -10.03 1.80
C VAL A 47 -12.34 -9.07 1.61
N GLU A 48 -13.30 -9.08 2.54
CA GLU A 48 -14.40 -8.12 2.57
C GLU A 48 -13.90 -6.71 2.95
N GLY A 49 -13.55 -5.88 1.97
CA GLY A 49 -13.18 -4.49 2.28
C GLY A 49 -13.02 -3.56 1.08
N PHE A 50 -12.29 -3.99 0.05
CA PHE A 50 -11.85 -3.07 -1.01
C PHE A 50 -12.93 -2.69 -2.04
N ALA A 51 -13.94 -3.53 -2.21
CA ALA A 51 -14.96 -3.35 -3.25
C ALA A 51 -15.77 -2.03 -3.12
N LYS A 52 -15.85 -1.44 -1.93
CA LYS A 52 -16.71 -0.28 -1.66
C LYS A 52 -16.12 1.08 -2.09
N GLU A 53 -14.82 1.16 -2.42
CA GLU A 53 -14.13 2.44 -2.65
C GLU A 53 -13.36 2.51 -3.98
N CYS A 54 -13.70 1.67 -4.97
CA CYS A 54 -12.98 1.60 -6.24
C CYS A 54 -13.47 2.63 -7.28
N ALA A 55 -12.54 3.27 -7.99
CA ALA A 55 -12.84 3.97 -9.24
C ALA A 55 -12.80 2.98 -10.41
N VAL A 56 -13.81 3.01 -11.28
CA VAL A 56 -14.02 2.02 -12.34
C VAL A 56 -13.99 2.68 -13.71
N VAL A 57 -13.06 2.26 -14.56
CA VAL A 57 -12.97 2.63 -15.97
C VAL A 57 -13.83 1.67 -16.78
N THR A 58 -14.83 2.22 -17.48
CA THR A 58 -15.80 1.44 -18.27
C THR A 58 -15.72 1.73 -19.77
N HIS A 59 -15.06 2.81 -20.17
CA HIS A 59 -14.96 3.29 -21.54
C HIS A 59 -13.55 3.80 -21.82
N SER A 60 -13.08 3.69 -23.07
CA SER A 60 -11.69 4.00 -23.45
C SER A 60 -11.50 5.34 -24.18
N ARG A 61 -12.58 5.96 -24.70
CA ARG A 61 -12.46 7.16 -25.55
C ARG A 61 -13.50 8.23 -25.21
N LEU A 62 -13.13 9.46 -25.54
CA LEU A 62 -14.04 10.61 -25.61
C LEU A 62 -14.24 10.99 -27.08
N ILE A 63 -15.42 11.48 -27.43
CA ILE A 63 -15.76 12.06 -28.73
C ILE A 63 -16.33 13.47 -28.55
N GLU A 64 -16.29 14.27 -29.61
CA GLU A 64 -16.94 15.58 -29.62
C GLU A 64 -18.46 15.41 -29.70
N GLY A 65 -19.17 15.94 -28.71
CA GLY A 65 -20.62 16.04 -28.69
C GLY A 65 -21.08 17.50 -28.83
N GLU A 66 -22.41 17.70 -28.92
CA GLU A 66 -23.00 19.03 -29.12
C GLU A 66 -22.62 20.09 -28.06
N LYS A 67 -22.20 19.65 -26.86
CA LYS A 67 -21.82 20.53 -25.73
C LYS A 67 -20.44 20.21 -25.15
N GLY A 68 -19.51 19.76 -26.01
CA GLY A 68 -18.13 19.43 -25.62
C GLY A 68 -17.86 17.92 -25.62
N LEU A 69 -16.79 17.50 -24.95
CA LEU A 69 -16.37 16.11 -24.94
C LEU A 69 -17.36 15.23 -24.16
N ILE A 70 -17.80 14.13 -24.77
CA ILE A 70 -18.62 13.10 -24.13
C ILE A 70 -17.91 11.75 -24.18
N VAL A 71 -18.29 10.83 -23.30
CA VAL A 71 -17.82 9.44 -23.38
C VAL A 71 -18.39 8.79 -24.64
N ASP A 72 -17.53 8.17 -25.45
CA ASP A 72 -17.93 7.41 -26.63
C ASP A 72 -18.64 6.12 -26.18
N PRO A 73 -19.96 5.97 -26.41
CA PRO A 73 -20.70 4.77 -26.01
C PRO A 73 -20.17 3.49 -26.68
N GLU A 74 -19.60 3.61 -27.88
CA GLU A 74 -19.00 2.50 -28.64
C GLU A 74 -17.60 2.14 -28.14
N SER A 75 -17.06 2.89 -27.17
CA SER A 75 -15.74 2.64 -26.56
C SER A 75 -15.81 1.84 -25.26
N LYS A 76 -16.99 1.29 -24.93
CA LYS A 76 -17.22 0.46 -23.75
C LYS A 76 -16.25 -0.73 -23.73
N LEU A 77 -15.60 -0.94 -22.59
CA LEU A 77 -14.66 -2.04 -22.40
C LEU A 77 -15.40 -3.37 -22.25
N GLU A 78 -14.79 -4.45 -22.77
CA GLU A 78 -15.27 -5.82 -22.57
C GLU A 78 -15.25 -6.22 -21.09
N GLU A 79 -14.20 -5.80 -20.38
CA GLU A 79 -14.04 -5.96 -18.93
C GLU A 79 -13.79 -4.60 -18.30
N GLU A 80 -14.46 -4.30 -17.19
CA GLU A 80 -14.16 -3.09 -16.45
C GLU A 80 -12.75 -3.13 -15.84
N ILE A 81 -12.09 -1.98 -15.86
CA ILE A 81 -10.77 -1.81 -15.29
C ILE A 81 -10.89 -1.00 -14.01
N ILE A 82 -10.29 -1.49 -12.94
CA ILE A 82 -10.23 -0.83 -11.64
C ILE A 82 -8.96 0.01 -11.55
N VAL A 83 -9.07 1.27 -11.14
CA VAL A 83 -7.91 2.05 -10.72
C VAL A 83 -7.50 1.57 -9.33
N ARG A 84 -6.25 1.12 -9.16
CA ARG A 84 -5.79 0.47 -7.94
C ARG A 84 -6.18 1.23 -6.64
N PRO A 85 -6.96 0.61 -5.74
CA PRO A 85 -7.10 1.11 -4.36
C PRO A 85 -5.92 0.67 -3.48
N THR A 86 -5.26 -0.41 -3.92
CA THR A 86 -4.06 -1.08 -3.42
C THR A 86 -3.59 -2.07 -4.49
N SER A 87 -2.33 -2.53 -4.47
CA SER A 87 -1.75 -3.32 -5.59
C SER A 87 -1.63 -4.83 -5.35
N GLU A 88 -2.11 -5.36 -4.22
CA GLU A 88 -1.96 -6.77 -3.82
C GLU A 88 -2.32 -7.73 -4.97
N THR A 89 -3.49 -7.57 -5.60
CA THR A 89 -3.96 -8.52 -6.62
C THR A 89 -3.05 -8.60 -7.84
N VAL A 90 -2.54 -7.47 -8.31
CA VAL A 90 -1.60 -7.42 -9.45
C VAL A 90 -0.24 -7.96 -9.03
N ILE A 91 0.24 -7.61 -7.84
CA ILE A 91 1.54 -8.05 -7.34
C ILE A 91 1.56 -9.55 -7.12
N TRP A 92 0.60 -10.12 -6.39
CA TRP A 92 0.53 -11.55 -6.11
C TRP A 92 0.30 -12.39 -7.37
N SER A 93 -0.44 -11.86 -8.36
CA SER A 93 -0.56 -12.47 -9.69
C SER A 93 0.76 -12.54 -10.44
N MET A 94 1.66 -11.58 -10.22
CA MET A 94 3.01 -11.59 -10.77
C MET A 94 3.97 -12.45 -9.95
N TYR A 95 3.85 -12.46 -8.62
CA TYR A 95 4.67 -13.29 -7.74
C TYR A 95 4.48 -14.77 -8.04
N LYS A 96 3.26 -15.21 -8.37
CA LYS A 96 2.99 -16.56 -8.89
C LYS A 96 3.89 -16.96 -10.07
N LYS A 97 4.24 -15.99 -10.92
CA LYS A 97 5.07 -16.21 -12.12
C LYS A 97 6.55 -16.08 -11.82
N TRP A 98 6.93 -15.28 -10.82
CA TRP A 98 8.32 -14.98 -10.49
C TRP A 98 8.92 -16.00 -9.51
N ILE A 99 8.13 -16.47 -8.55
CA ILE A 99 8.57 -17.40 -7.52
C ILE A 99 8.35 -18.82 -8.03
N GLN A 100 9.41 -19.60 -8.10
CA GLN A 100 9.37 -21.01 -8.51
C GLN A 100 10.06 -21.91 -7.48
N SER A 101 11.12 -21.43 -6.84
CA SER A 101 11.93 -22.20 -5.89
C SER A 101 12.37 -21.37 -4.70
N TYR A 102 12.91 -22.03 -3.67
CA TYR A 102 13.49 -21.38 -2.49
C TYR A 102 14.57 -20.35 -2.81
N ARG A 103 15.18 -20.40 -4.01
CA ARG A 103 16.20 -19.44 -4.46
C ARG A 103 15.65 -18.09 -4.88
N ASP A 104 14.34 -18.02 -5.13
CA ASP A 104 13.64 -16.78 -5.49
C ASP A 104 13.20 -16.01 -4.24
N LEU A 105 13.46 -16.56 -3.04
CA LEU A 105 13.08 -16.02 -1.74
C LEU A 105 14.32 -15.61 -0.92
N PRO A 106 14.21 -14.58 -0.06
CA PRO A 106 13.04 -13.69 0.07
C PRO A 106 12.93 -12.73 -1.13
N LEU A 107 11.69 -12.49 -1.55
CA LEU A 107 11.39 -11.50 -2.58
C LEU A 107 10.97 -10.19 -1.90
N LEU A 108 11.78 -9.14 -2.04
CA LEU A 108 11.68 -7.89 -1.28
C LEU A 108 11.37 -6.69 -2.21
N ILE A 109 10.09 -6.47 -2.53
CA ILE A 109 9.70 -5.42 -3.49
C ILE A 109 9.04 -4.23 -2.79
N ASN A 110 9.42 -3.05 -3.22
CA ASN A 110 8.78 -1.78 -2.88
C ASN A 110 8.24 -1.07 -4.15
N GLN A 111 7.16 -0.32 -4.01
CA GLN A 111 6.62 0.55 -5.04
C GLN A 111 6.28 1.93 -4.47
N TRP A 112 6.69 2.97 -5.21
CA TRP A 112 6.20 4.33 -5.02
C TRP A 112 5.16 4.65 -6.08
N ALA A 113 3.95 5.00 -5.66
CA ALA A 113 2.79 5.05 -6.53
C ALA A 113 1.74 6.04 -6.03
N ASN A 114 0.80 6.38 -6.91
CA ASN A 114 -0.51 6.88 -6.51
C ASN A 114 -1.51 5.72 -6.38
N VAL A 115 -2.49 5.88 -5.50
CA VAL A 115 -3.68 5.00 -5.41
C VAL A 115 -4.94 5.86 -5.35
N VAL A 116 -6.07 5.26 -5.73
CA VAL A 116 -7.38 5.91 -5.72
C VAL A 116 -8.35 5.15 -4.83
N ARG A 117 -8.88 5.84 -3.81
CA ARG A 117 -9.96 5.35 -2.95
C ARG A 117 -11.08 6.37 -2.94
N TRP A 118 -12.28 5.99 -3.35
CA TRP A 118 -13.42 6.90 -3.56
C TRP A 118 -14.06 7.38 -2.25
N GLU A 119 -13.31 8.21 -1.53
CA GLU A 119 -13.67 8.73 -0.22
C GLU A 119 -14.71 9.86 -0.28
N MET A 120 -15.74 9.76 0.56
CA MET A 120 -16.83 10.74 0.63
C MET A 120 -16.46 11.99 1.46
N ARG A 121 -15.55 11.86 2.44
CA ARG A 121 -15.15 12.95 3.34
C ARG A 121 -13.65 13.15 3.33
N THR A 122 -13.18 14.04 2.45
CA THR A 122 -11.75 14.29 2.31
C THR A 122 -11.23 15.32 3.32
N ARG A 123 -9.97 15.15 3.73
CA ARG A 123 -9.17 16.10 4.51
C ARG A 123 -7.75 16.09 3.92
N LEU A 124 -7.26 17.25 3.50
CA LEU A 124 -5.99 17.38 2.79
C LEU A 124 -4.86 16.62 3.49
N PHE A 125 -4.07 15.89 2.70
CA PHE A 125 -3.04 14.92 3.12
C PHE A 125 -3.54 13.72 3.92
N LEU A 126 -4.38 13.90 4.93
CA LEU A 126 -4.80 12.83 5.82
C LEU A 126 -5.68 11.79 5.12
N ARG A 127 -6.52 12.24 4.19
CA ARG A 127 -7.55 11.43 3.55
C ARG A 127 -8.03 12.12 2.26
N THR A 128 -7.57 11.65 1.11
CA THR A 128 -7.93 12.21 -0.21
C THR A 128 -8.32 11.10 -1.17
N THR A 129 -9.09 11.44 -2.22
CA THR A 129 -9.55 10.46 -3.20
C THR A 129 -8.40 9.82 -3.97
N GLU A 130 -7.42 10.63 -4.36
CA GLU A 130 -6.13 10.17 -4.84
C GLU A 130 -5.05 10.60 -3.84
N PHE A 131 -4.12 9.71 -3.53
CA PHE A 131 -2.95 10.05 -2.72
C PHE A 131 -1.71 9.30 -3.20
N LEU A 132 -0.54 9.90 -2.94
CA LEU A 132 0.74 9.25 -3.16
C LEU A 132 1.09 8.42 -1.93
N TRP A 133 1.68 7.26 -2.18
CA TRP A 133 2.12 6.38 -1.12
C TRP A 133 3.29 5.51 -1.54
N GLN A 134 3.85 4.88 -0.53
CA GLN A 134 4.77 3.77 -0.60
C GLN A 134 3.99 2.52 -0.22
N GLU A 135 4.12 1.46 -1.01
CA GLU A 135 3.63 0.13 -0.68
C GLU A 135 4.72 -0.91 -0.92
N GLY A 136 5.00 -1.72 0.10
CA GLY A 136 5.98 -2.80 0.04
C GLY A 136 5.28 -4.12 0.19
N HIS A 137 5.68 -5.09 -0.62
CA HIS A 137 5.08 -6.41 -0.70
C HIS A 137 6.20 -7.43 -0.74
N THR A 138 6.21 -8.35 0.20
CA THR A 138 7.31 -9.32 0.31
C THR A 138 6.79 -10.74 0.42
N ALA A 139 7.62 -11.69 -0.03
CA ALA A 139 7.36 -13.12 0.07
C ALA A 139 8.57 -13.83 0.70
N HIS A 140 8.29 -14.71 1.65
CA HIS A 140 9.28 -15.40 2.48
C HIS A 140 9.04 -16.90 2.50
N ALA A 141 10.08 -17.67 2.84
CA ALA A 141 9.97 -19.12 2.95
C ALA A 141 9.27 -19.54 4.25
N THR A 142 9.41 -18.75 5.33
CA THR A 142 8.96 -19.10 6.68
C THR A 142 8.11 -17.99 7.35
N GLU A 143 7.28 -18.37 8.33
CA GLU A 143 6.50 -17.40 9.13
C GLU A 143 7.45 -16.48 9.91
N GLU A 144 8.54 -17.02 10.43
CA GLU A 144 9.51 -16.27 11.23
C GLU A 144 10.20 -15.18 10.42
N GLU A 145 10.50 -15.43 9.15
CA GLU A 145 11.04 -14.42 8.23
C GLU A 145 10.02 -13.32 7.94
N ALA A 146 8.77 -13.68 7.65
CA ALA A 146 7.69 -12.72 7.43
C ALA A 146 7.41 -11.86 8.67
N GLU A 147 7.45 -12.44 9.87
CA GLU A 147 7.27 -11.70 11.11
C GLU A 147 8.45 -10.74 11.38
N LYS A 148 9.69 -11.19 11.13
CA LYS A 148 10.87 -10.32 11.22
C LYS A 148 10.79 -9.15 10.25
N GLU A 149 10.35 -9.40 9.01
CA GLU A 149 10.17 -8.36 8.00
C GLU A 149 9.10 -7.34 8.42
N ALA A 150 7.94 -7.81 8.90
CA ALA A 150 6.87 -6.92 9.34
C ALA A 150 7.34 -5.99 10.49
N LEU A 151 8.09 -6.52 11.46
CA LEU A 151 8.66 -5.77 12.57
C LEU A 151 9.83 -4.86 12.16
N LEU A 152 10.64 -5.29 11.19
CA LEU A 152 11.71 -4.47 10.61
C LEU A 152 11.10 -3.20 10.00
N ILE A 153 10.08 -3.34 9.16
CA ILE A 153 9.44 -2.19 8.52
C ILE A 153 8.74 -1.29 9.54
N LEU A 154 8.08 -1.85 10.55
CA LEU A 154 7.52 -1.07 11.66
C LEU A 154 8.61 -0.20 12.31
N SER A 155 9.81 -0.76 12.51
CA SER A 155 10.94 -0.03 13.09
C SER A 155 11.47 1.08 12.17
N LEU A 156 11.49 0.86 10.84
CA LEU A 156 11.86 1.90 9.87
C LEU A 156 10.85 3.04 9.84
N TYR A 157 9.55 2.74 9.92
CA TYR A 157 8.51 3.76 10.01
C TYR A 157 8.58 4.56 11.30
N LYS A 158 8.85 3.89 12.44
CA LYS A 158 9.11 4.58 13.70
C LYS A 158 10.32 5.50 13.58
N LYS A 159 11.44 5.00 13.03
CA LYS A 159 12.66 5.78 12.81
C LYS A 159 12.40 7.01 11.95
N LEU A 160 11.71 6.84 10.83
CA LEU A 160 11.31 7.96 9.97
C LEU A 160 10.48 8.99 10.75
N ALA A 161 9.46 8.54 11.48
CA ALA A 161 8.59 9.43 12.24
C ALA A 161 9.36 10.21 13.33
N GLU A 162 10.15 9.52 14.15
CA GLU A 162 10.81 10.13 15.32
C GLU A 162 12.08 10.91 14.94
N GLU A 163 12.95 10.35 14.09
CA GLU A 163 14.27 10.95 13.82
C GLU A 163 14.25 11.96 12.67
N TYR A 164 13.34 11.81 11.70
CA TYR A 164 13.29 12.68 10.51
C TYR A 164 12.12 13.66 10.55
N LEU A 165 10.95 13.21 11.03
CA LEU A 165 9.76 14.05 11.09
C LEU A 165 9.55 14.70 12.46
N ALA A 166 10.34 14.30 13.48
CA ALA A 166 10.21 14.73 14.87
C ALA A 166 8.79 14.49 15.45
N ILE A 167 8.09 13.46 15.00
CA ILE A 167 6.75 13.08 15.47
C ILE A 167 6.89 11.90 16.44
N PRO A 168 6.54 12.05 17.73
CA PRO A 168 6.52 10.93 18.65
C PRO A 168 5.39 9.96 18.28
N VAL A 169 5.71 8.67 18.24
CA VAL A 169 4.74 7.61 17.87
C VAL A 169 4.73 6.46 18.88
N LEU A 170 3.58 5.83 19.01
CA LEU A 170 3.43 4.56 19.69
C LEU A 170 3.38 3.43 18.67
N THR A 171 4.27 2.44 18.81
CA THR A 171 4.21 1.21 18.03
C THR A 171 3.31 0.19 18.72
N GLY A 172 2.47 -0.52 17.97
CA GLY A 172 1.64 -1.57 18.55
C GLY A 172 0.97 -2.48 17.53
N LEU A 173 0.39 -3.55 18.05
CA LEU A 173 -0.46 -4.49 17.32
C LEU A 173 -1.90 -3.97 17.34
N LYS A 174 -2.55 -3.91 16.17
CA LYS A 174 -3.98 -3.63 16.05
C LYS A 174 -4.81 -4.78 16.63
N SER A 175 -5.98 -4.44 17.17
CA SER A 175 -6.97 -5.45 17.54
C SER A 175 -7.47 -6.20 16.31
N ASP A 176 -8.07 -7.38 16.49
CA ASP A 176 -8.65 -8.14 15.37
C ASP A 176 -9.72 -7.36 14.60
N ALA A 177 -10.41 -6.43 15.25
CA ALA A 177 -11.42 -5.59 14.60
C ALA A 177 -10.82 -4.49 13.71
N GLU A 178 -9.58 -4.07 13.99
CA GLU A 178 -8.92 -2.94 13.31
C GLU A 178 -7.72 -3.38 12.46
N LYS A 179 -7.44 -4.68 12.37
CA LYS A 179 -6.39 -5.19 11.50
C LYS A 179 -6.79 -5.09 10.03
N PHE A 180 -5.80 -5.06 9.17
CA PHE A 180 -6.02 -5.11 7.73
C PHE A 180 -6.77 -6.38 7.35
N ALA A 181 -7.79 -6.24 6.50
CA ALA A 181 -8.58 -7.37 6.06
C ALA A 181 -7.68 -8.35 5.28
N GLY A 182 -7.65 -9.61 5.71
CA GLY A 182 -6.74 -10.62 5.16
C GLY A 182 -5.37 -10.71 5.84
N ALA A 183 -5.05 -9.83 6.80
CA ALA A 183 -3.82 -9.95 7.60
C ALA A 183 -4.02 -10.86 8.82
N GLU A 184 -2.99 -11.63 9.17
CA GLU A 184 -2.94 -12.34 10.45
C GLU A 184 -2.67 -11.34 11.59
N ARG A 185 -1.66 -10.47 11.38
CA ARG A 185 -1.25 -9.43 12.33
C ARG A 185 -1.07 -8.10 11.60
N THR A 186 -1.50 -7.02 12.21
CA THR A 186 -1.27 -5.66 11.71
C THR A 186 -0.57 -4.85 12.78
N TYR A 187 0.65 -4.43 12.48
CA TYR A 187 1.43 -3.50 13.26
C TYR A 187 1.23 -2.08 12.73
N CYS A 188 1.32 -1.10 13.62
CA CYS A 188 1.14 0.30 13.26
C CYS A 188 2.00 1.22 14.13
N ILE A 189 2.25 2.42 13.59
CA ILE A 189 2.67 3.59 14.36
C ILE A 189 1.49 4.54 14.53
N GLU A 190 1.17 4.89 15.76
CA GLU A 190 0.09 5.82 16.13
C GLU A 190 0.68 7.12 16.67
N ALA A 191 0.32 8.24 16.06
CA ALA A 191 0.72 9.57 16.49
C ALA A 191 -0.46 10.30 17.17
N MET A 192 -0.16 11.16 18.14
CA MET A 192 -1.14 12.08 18.72
C MET A 192 -0.97 13.45 18.08
N MET A 193 -2.01 13.98 17.45
CA MET A 193 -1.98 15.30 16.82
C MET A 193 -2.16 16.42 17.85
N GLY A 194 -1.85 17.67 17.48
CA GLY A 194 -2.01 18.84 18.36
C GLY A 194 -3.46 19.06 18.83
N ASP A 195 -4.45 18.62 18.05
CA ASP A 195 -5.87 18.64 18.41
C ASP A 195 -6.32 17.45 19.29
N LYS A 196 -5.36 16.65 19.79
CA LYS A 196 -5.55 15.47 20.64
C LYS A 196 -6.29 14.31 19.98
N ARG A 197 -6.36 14.28 18.65
CA ARG A 197 -6.84 13.11 17.90
C ARG A 197 -5.68 12.19 17.55
N ALA A 198 -5.93 10.88 17.60
CA ALA A 198 -4.98 9.88 17.13
C ALA A 198 -4.94 9.85 15.59
N LEU A 199 -3.76 9.58 15.03
CA LEU A 199 -3.53 9.39 13.62
C LEU A 199 -2.61 8.18 13.40
N GLN A 200 -3.14 7.16 12.73
CA GLN A 200 -2.32 6.05 12.22
C GLN A 200 -1.39 6.58 11.12
N ALA A 201 -0.10 6.62 11.40
CA ALA A 201 0.94 7.23 10.59
C ALA A 201 1.62 6.25 9.61
N GLY A 202 1.44 4.94 9.80
CA GLY A 202 1.98 3.89 8.95
C GLY A 202 1.57 2.51 9.45
N THR A 203 1.51 1.52 8.55
CA THR A 203 1.15 0.14 8.89
C THR A 203 2.05 -0.89 8.25
N SER A 204 2.29 -1.97 8.98
CA SER A 204 3.03 -3.14 8.51
C SER A 204 2.26 -4.41 8.88
N HIS A 205 2.00 -5.25 7.89
CA HIS A 205 1.08 -6.37 7.98
C HIS A 205 1.84 -7.68 7.77
N ASN A 206 1.73 -8.60 8.72
CA ASN A 206 2.02 -10.01 8.45
C ASN A 206 0.72 -10.63 7.91
N LEU A 207 0.76 -11.00 6.63
CA LEU A 207 -0.38 -11.54 5.89
C LEU A 207 -0.47 -13.07 6.00
N GLY A 208 0.48 -13.71 6.67
CA GLY A 208 0.60 -15.16 6.75
C GLY A 208 0.65 -15.77 5.35
N GLN A 209 -0.15 -16.81 5.12
CA GLN A 209 -0.28 -17.44 3.80
C GLN A 209 -1.59 -17.07 3.08
N ASN A 210 -2.37 -16.10 3.56
CA ASN A 210 -3.71 -15.83 3.04
C ASN A 210 -3.68 -15.43 1.55
N PHE A 211 -2.83 -14.46 1.19
CA PHE A 211 -2.66 -14.04 -0.20
C PHE A 211 -1.96 -15.11 -1.05
N ALA A 212 -0.97 -15.82 -0.49
CA ALA A 212 -0.31 -16.91 -1.20
C ALA A 212 -1.30 -18.03 -1.58
N LYS A 213 -2.24 -18.37 -0.70
CA LYS A 213 -3.31 -19.35 -0.98
C LYS A 213 -4.31 -18.82 -2.00
N ALA A 214 -4.77 -17.58 -1.84
CA ALA A 214 -5.74 -16.96 -2.75
C ALA A 214 -5.23 -16.88 -4.20
N PHE A 215 -3.96 -16.53 -4.38
CA PHE A 215 -3.34 -16.40 -5.72
C PHE A 215 -2.62 -17.67 -6.19
N GLY A 216 -2.47 -18.67 -5.32
CA GLY A 216 -1.76 -19.91 -5.63
C GLY A 216 -0.26 -19.68 -5.85
N VAL A 217 0.37 -18.94 -4.95
CA VAL A 217 1.82 -18.64 -4.97
C VAL A 217 2.55 -19.65 -4.10
N THR A 218 3.14 -20.65 -4.76
CA THR A 218 3.94 -21.70 -4.13
C THR A 218 5.41 -21.57 -4.53
N TYR A 219 6.27 -22.30 -3.83
CA TYR A 219 7.67 -22.48 -4.19
C TYR A 219 8.11 -23.92 -3.92
N GLN A 220 9.09 -24.39 -4.68
CA GLN A 220 9.78 -25.65 -4.41
C GLN A 220 10.83 -25.46 -3.31
N THR A 221 10.71 -26.22 -2.22
CA THR A 221 11.67 -26.24 -1.10
C THR A 221 12.95 -26.98 -1.46
N GLU A 222 14.00 -26.86 -0.64
CA GLU A 222 15.25 -27.63 -0.81
C GLU A 222 15.03 -29.15 -0.83
N ASP A 223 14.00 -29.61 -0.12
CA ASP A 223 13.57 -31.02 -0.05
C ASP A 223 12.66 -31.46 -1.20
N ASN A 224 12.51 -30.63 -2.26
CA ASN A 224 11.62 -30.86 -3.40
C ASN A 224 10.13 -31.02 -3.03
N ARG A 225 9.68 -30.33 -1.98
CA ARG A 225 8.25 -30.20 -1.65
C ARG A 225 7.72 -28.89 -2.18
N GLU A 226 6.41 -28.82 -2.42
CA GLU A 226 5.75 -27.57 -2.78
C GLU A 226 5.09 -26.98 -1.53
N GLU A 227 5.42 -25.73 -1.22
CA GLU A 227 4.86 -25.00 -0.08
C GLU A 227 4.40 -23.59 -0.48
N TYR A 228 3.45 -23.03 0.27
CA TYR A 228 3.02 -21.64 0.09
C TYR A 228 3.99 -20.68 0.76
N VAL A 229 4.28 -19.57 0.08
CA VAL A 229 5.08 -18.50 0.67
C VAL A 229 4.34 -17.78 1.80
N TYR A 230 5.09 -17.18 2.71
CA TYR A 230 4.57 -16.26 3.71
C TYR A 230 4.69 -14.83 3.22
N ALA A 231 3.69 -14.00 3.52
CA ALA A 231 3.49 -12.71 2.90
C ALA A 231 3.57 -11.56 3.91
N THR A 232 4.16 -10.43 3.52
CA THR A 232 3.97 -9.16 4.23
C THR A 232 3.55 -8.06 3.26
N SER A 233 2.79 -7.09 3.77
CA SER A 233 2.47 -5.84 3.06
C SER A 233 2.62 -4.67 4.03
N TRP A 234 3.09 -3.52 3.57
CA TRP A 234 3.33 -2.35 4.43
C TRP A 234 3.25 -1.06 3.63
N GLY A 235 2.79 0.01 4.26
CA GLY A 235 2.67 1.29 3.56
C GLY A 235 2.59 2.53 4.44
N VAL A 236 3.05 3.63 3.86
CA VAL A 236 2.88 5.00 4.33
C VAL A 236 2.49 5.90 3.17
N SER A 237 1.68 6.93 3.45
CA SER A 237 1.22 7.85 2.42
C SER A 237 1.60 9.29 2.72
N THR A 238 1.21 10.19 1.82
CA THR A 238 1.25 11.64 2.05
C THR A 238 0.50 12.10 3.31
N ARG A 239 -0.25 11.21 3.98
CA ARG A 239 -0.72 11.40 5.36
C ARG A 239 0.38 11.82 6.32
N LEU A 240 1.62 11.33 6.14
CA LEU A 240 2.75 11.75 6.97
C LEU A 240 3.08 13.24 6.83
N VAL A 241 2.87 13.84 5.65
CA VAL A 241 2.98 15.30 5.48
C VAL A 241 1.91 16.00 6.33
N GLY A 242 0.68 15.48 6.33
CA GLY A 242 -0.38 15.99 7.21
C GLY A 242 -0.05 15.84 8.69
N ALA A 243 0.60 14.74 9.08
CA ALA A 243 1.04 14.50 10.45
C ALA A 243 2.09 15.53 10.90
N VAL A 244 3.07 15.85 10.05
CA VAL A 244 4.07 16.92 10.32
C VAL A 244 3.37 18.25 10.58
N ILE A 245 2.45 18.63 9.70
CA ILE A 245 1.69 19.89 9.81
C ILE A 245 0.90 19.94 11.14
N MET A 246 0.19 18.87 11.48
CA MET A 246 -0.66 18.82 12.67
C MET A 246 0.10 18.64 13.99
N THR A 247 1.37 18.24 13.93
CA THR A 247 2.23 18.07 15.11
C THR A 247 2.96 19.37 15.43
N HIS A 248 3.46 20.07 14.40
CA HIS A 248 4.40 21.18 14.58
C HIS A 248 3.83 22.56 14.27
N GLY A 249 2.71 22.63 13.52
CA GLY A 249 2.09 23.91 13.19
C GLY A 249 1.56 24.64 14.44
N ASP A 250 1.67 25.96 14.43
CA ASP A 250 1.22 26.85 15.50
C ASP A 250 0.31 27.97 14.96
N ASP A 251 -0.04 28.93 15.82
CA ASP A 251 -0.91 30.06 15.46
C ASP A 251 -0.32 30.99 14.38
N LYS A 252 0.98 30.85 14.05
CA LYS A 252 1.67 31.63 13.01
C LYS A 252 1.79 30.88 11.68
N GLY A 253 1.46 29.59 11.64
CA GLY A 253 1.47 28.79 10.42
C GLY A 253 2.18 27.44 10.59
N LEU A 254 2.84 27.00 9.51
CA LEU A 254 3.84 25.93 9.59
C LEU A 254 5.12 26.43 10.25
#